data_AF-A0A3C1WQA5-F1
#
_entry.id   AF-A0A3C1WQA5-F1
#
_cell.length_a   1.000
_cell.length_b   1.000
_cell.length_c   1.000
_cell.angle_alpha   90.00
_cell.angle_beta   90.00
_cell.angle_gamma   90.00
#
_symmetry.space_group_name_H-M   'P 1'
#
loop_
_entity.id
_entity.type
_entity.pdbx_description
1 polymer ?
#
loop_
_entity_poly.entity_id
_entity_poly.type
_entity_poly.pdbx_seq_one_letter_code
_entity_poly.pdbx_strand_id
1 'polypeptide(L)' 'MSFPEFATEMAADEVFLMKDTSEIVYVNQSACRELGYERDELIGKFVWEWNPLFPKEAWPGFWQEFMDKKSICFET' A
#
# COMPACT_ATOMS: atom_id res chain seq x y z
N MET A 1 11.50 -7.03 -16.38
CA MET A 1 10.44 -7.35 -15.39
C MET A 1 10.57 -8.82 -15.02
N SER A 2 10.74 -9.12 -13.75
CA SER A 2 10.77 -10.50 -13.22
C SER A 2 9.36 -11.08 -13.13
N PHE A 3 9.22 -12.40 -12.99
CA PHE A 3 7.89 -13.03 -12.83
C PHE A 3 7.10 -12.48 -11.63
N PRO A 4 7.67 -12.27 -10.43
CA PRO A 4 6.95 -11.68 -9.31
C PRO A 4 6.45 -10.26 -9.58
N GLU A 5 7.29 -9.40 -10.19
CA GLU A 5 6.88 -8.04 -10.57
C GLU A 5 5.72 -8.05 -11.55
N PHE A 6 5.74 -8.96 -12.54
CA PHE A 6 4.63 -9.10 -13.49
C PHE A 6 3.36 -9.59 -12.80
N ALA A 7 3.48 -10.58 -11.91
CA ALA A 7 2.34 -11.13 -11.18
C ALA A 7 1.66 -10.09 -10.28
N THR A 8 2.44 -9.24 -9.59
CA THR A 8 1.90 -8.15 -8.77
C THR A 8 1.33 -7.01 -9.62
N GLU A 9 1.96 -6.69 -10.75
CA GLU A 9 1.49 -5.62 -11.65
C GLU A 9 0.16 -5.96 -12.30
N MET A 10 -0.04 -7.23 -12.66
CA MET A 10 -1.23 -7.70 -13.37
C MET A 10 -2.33 -8.24 -12.44
N ALA A 11 -2.13 -8.24 -11.12
CA ALA A 11 -3.14 -8.67 -10.16
C ALA A 11 -4.39 -7.79 -10.24
N ALA A 12 -5.58 -8.40 -10.13
CA ALA A 12 -6.85 -7.66 -10.16
C ALA A 12 -7.03 -6.80 -8.89
N ASP A 13 -6.53 -7.29 -7.76
CA ASP A 13 -6.55 -6.54 -6.50
C ASP A 13 -5.55 -5.38 -6.52
N GLU A 14 -5.84 -4.37 -5.71
CA GLU A 14 -4.92 -3.26 -5.46
C GLU A 14 -3.68 -3.75 -4.70
N VAL A 15 -2.49 -3.43 -5.20
CA VAL A 15 -1.23 -3.82 -4.56
C VAL A 15 -0.40 -2.59 -4.25
N PHE A 16 -0.02 -2.47 -2.98
CA PHE A 16 0.88 -1.44 -2.45
C PHE A 16 2.10 -2.12 -1.83
N LEU A 17 3.29 -1.60 -2.15
CA LEU A 17 4.50 -1.89 -1.40
C LEU A 17 4.98 -0.61 -0.71
N MET A 18 5.30 -0.72 0.57
CA MET A 18 5.63 0.43 1.42
C MET A 18 6.87 0.14 2.27
N LYS A 19 7.56 1.20 2.66
CA LYS A 19 8.58 1.15 3.73
C LYS A 19 7.91 1.03 5.09
N ASP A 20 8.73 0.73 6.10
CA ASP A 20 8.35 0.78 7.52
C ASP A 20 7.89 2.18 7.98
N THR A 21 8.19 3.23 7.23
CA THR A 21 7.71 4.60 7.45
C THR A 21 6.30 4.87 6.89
N SER A 22 5.70 3.89 6.20
CA SER A 22 4.49 4.01 5.36
C SER A 22 4.68 4.67 4.00
N GLU A 23 5.91 5.06 3.66
CA GLU A 23 6.20 5.63 2.33
C GLU A 23 5.97 4.57 1.25
N ILE A 24 5.07 4.86 0.32
CA ILE A 24 4.76 3.98 -0.81
C ILE A 24 5.91 4.01 -1.82
N VAL A 25 6.42 2.83 -2.15
CA VAL A 25 7.53 2.65 -3.10
C VAL A 25 7.10 1.94 -4.37
N TYR A 26 5.93 1.31 -4.37
CA TYR A 26 5.34 0.70 -5.57
C TYR A 26 3.81 0.60 -5.43
N VAL A 27 3.13 0.84 -6.55
CA VAL A 27 1.68 0.60 -6.74
C VAL A 27 1.44 -0.02 -8.10
N ASN A 28 0.56 -1.03 -8.15
CA ASN A 28 0.16 -1.64 -9.41
C ASN A 28 -0.88 -0.81 -10.18
N GLN A 29 -1.16 -1.20 -11.42
CA GLN A 29 -2.13 -0.50 -12.26
C GLN A 29 -3.56 -0.59 -11.71
N SER A 30 -3.93 -1.68 -11.04
CA SER A 30 -5.27 -1.87 -10.46
C SER A 30 -5.53 -0.85 -9.34
N ALA A 31 -4.58 -0.64 -8.43
CA ALA A 31 -4.66 0.41 -7.41
C ALA A 31 -4.87 1.81 -8.00
N CYS A 32 -4.11 2.16 -9.05
CA CYS A 32 -4.26 3.45 -9.73
C CYS A 32 -5.66 3.61 -10.34
N ARG A 33 -6.18 2.55 -10.98
CA ARG A 33 -7.49 2.56 -11.65
C ARG A 33 -8.65 2.69 -10.67
N GLU A 34 -8.64 1.89 -9.61
CA GLU A 34 -9.75 1.82 -8.64
C GLU A 34 -9.78 3.07 -7.75
N LEU A 35 -8.61 3.58 -7.34
CA LEU A 35 -8.53 4.79 -6.52
C LEU A 35 -8.60 6.09 -7.33
N GLY A 36 -8.39 6.03 -8.66
CA GLY A 36 -8.44 7.20 -9.54
C GLY A 36 -7.22 8.13 -9.43
N TYR A 37 -6.09 7.61 -8.96
CA TYR A 37 -4.82 8.34 -8.88
C TYR A 37 -3.85 7.88 -9.96
N GLU A 38 -3.00 8.80 -10.42
CA GLU A 38 -1.82 8.43 -11.18
C GLU A 38 -0.74 7.86 -10.24
N ARG A 39 0.11 6.98 -10.79
CA ARG A 39 1.18 6.33 -10.00
C ARG A 39 2.08 7.34 -9.29
N ASP A 40 2.50 8.39 -9.99
CA ASP A 40 3.41 9.41 -9.45
C ASP A 40 2.77 10.27 -8.35
N GLU A 41 1.45 10.25 -8.21
CA GLU A 41 0.75 10.91 -7.11
C GLU A 41 0.79 10.10 -5.81
N LEU A 42 0.90 8.76 -5.93
CA LEU A 42 0.95 7.83 -4.80
C LEU A 42 2.38 7.50 -4.37
N ILE A 43 3.32 7.38 -5.32
CA ILE A 43 4.71 7.07 -5.00
C ILE A 43 5.34 8.19 -4.17
N GLY A 44 6.01 7.80 -3.07
CA GLY A 44 6.60 8.73 -2.12
C GLY A 44 5.61 9.34 -1.12
N LYS A 45 4.31 9.07 -1.26
CA LYS A 45 3.30 9.43 -0.25
C LYS A 45 3.32 8.46 0.91
N PHE A 46 2.98 8.99 2.08
CA PHE A 46 2.67 8.22 3.26
C PHE A 46 1.19 7.82 3.28
N VAL A 47 0.84 6.72 3.95
CA VAL A 47 -0.54 6.19 3.96
C VAL A 47 -1.57 7.23 4.36
N TRP A 48 -1.28 8.03 5.38
CA TRP A 48 -2.18 9.07 5.89
C TRP A 48 -2.38 10.27 4.93
N GLU A 49 -1.57 10.43 3.89
CA GLU A 49 -1.73 11.53 2.93
C GLU A 49 -2.81 11.27 1.89
N TRP A 50 -3.11 9.99 1.59
CA TRP A 50 -4.13 9.60 0.60
C TRP A 50 -5.28 8.81 1.21
N ASN A 51 -5.06 8.12 2.34
CA ASN A 51 -6.10 7.45 3.12
C ASN A 51 -6.42 8.24 4.39
N PRO A 52 -7.40 9.16 4.36
CA PRO A 52 -7.76 10.00 5.51
C PRO A 52 -8.39 9.20 6.67
N LEU A 53 -8.78 7.94 6.45
CA LEU A 53 -9.29 7.06 7.51
C LEU A 53 -8.15 6.40 8.32
N PHE A 54 -6.90 6.55 7.89
CA PHE A 54 -5.75 5.96 8.56
C PHE A 54 -4.87 7.08 9.17
N PRO A 55 -5.03 7.40 10.47
CA PRO A 55 -4.28 8.48 11.10
C PRO A 55 -2.79 8.15 11.22
N LYS A 56 -1.94 9.17 11.08
CA LYS A 56 -0.47 9.03 11.14
C LYS A 56 0.00 8.40 12.44
N GLU A 57 -0.64 8.73 13.55
CA GLU A 57 -0.29 8.28 14.89
C GLU A 57 -0.57 6.77 15.08
N ALA A 58 -1.46 6.18 14.28
CA ALA A 58 -1.74 4.75 14.33
C ALA A 58 -0.65 3.90 13.65
N TRP A 59 0.17 4.49 12.76
CA TRP A 59 1.12 3.75 11.95
C TRP A 59 2.15 2.95 12.76
N PRO A 60 2.82 3.49 13.80
CA PRO A 60 3.80 2.72 14.55
C PRO A 60 3.21 1.45 15.21
N GLY A 61 1.99 1.56 15.74
CA GLY A 61 1.28 0.43 16.34
C GLY A 61 0.86 -0.61 15.31
N PHE A 62 0.29 -0.15 14.20
CA PHE A 62 -0.08 -1.02 13.07
C PHE A 62 1.12 -1.76 12.49
N TRP A 63 2.24 -1.07 12.28
CA TRP A 63 3.45 -1.67 11.74
C TRP A 63 4.02 -2.74 12.67
N GLN A 64 4.04 -2.47 13.98
CA GLN A 64 4.47 -3.46 14.96
C GLN A 64 3.57 -4.71 14.93
N GLU A 65 2.25 -4.53 14.91
CA GLU A 65 1.31 -5.64 14.81
C GLU A 65 1.50 -6.44 13.51
N PHE A 66 1.72 -5.75 12.38
CA PHE A 66 1.97 -6.40 11.10
C PHE A 66 3.26 -7.23 11.15
N MET A 67 4.32 -6.70 11.75
CA MET A 67 5.59 -7.42 11.90
C MET A 67 5.48 -8.66 12.78
N ASP A 68 4.62 -8.62 13.79
CA ASP A 68 4.37 -9.76 14.69
C ASP A 68 3.49 -10.83 14.01
N LYS A 69 2.41 -10.42 13.34
CA LYS A 69 1.44 -11.33 12.71
C LYS A 69 1.81 -11.80 11.31
N LYS A 70 2.72 -11.09 10.62
CA LYS A 70 3.10 -11.27 9.20
C LYS A 70 2.00 -11.00 8.17
N SER A 71 0.76 -10.88 8.62
CA SER A 71 -0.40 -10.54 7.81
C SER A 71 -1.47 -9.91 8.69
N ILE A 72 -2.20 -8.94 8.16
CA ILE A 72 -3.38 -8.34 8.78
C ILE A 72 -4.48 -8.34 7.72
N CYS A 73 -5.65 -8.88 8.06
CA CYS A 73 -6.83 -8.86 7.21
C CYS A 73 -7.87 -7.93 7.82
N PHE A 74 -8.46 -7.07 6.99
CA PHE A 74 -9.59 -6.23 7.34
C PHE A 74 -10.85 -6.81 6.69
N GLU A 75 -11.91 -6.96 7.47
CA GLU A 75 -13.23 -7.33 6.96
C GLU A 75 -14.05 -6.05 6.79
N THR A 76 -14.77 -5.96 5.67
CA THR A 76 -15.74 -4.89 5.36
C THR A 76 -17.16 -5.36 5.56
#